data_AF-A0A2I9CV80-F1
#
_entry.id   AF-A0A2I9CV80-F1
#
_cell.length_a   1.000
_cell.length_b   1.000
_cell.length_c   1.000
_cell.angle_alpha   90.00
_cell.angle_beta   90.00
_cell.angle_gamma   90.00
#
_symmetry.space_group_name_H-M   'P 1'
#
loop_
_entity.id
_entity.type
_entity.pdbx_description
1 polymer ?
#
loop_
_entity_poly.entity_id
_entity_poly.type
_entity_poly.pdbx_seq_one_letter_code
_entity_poly.pdbx_strand_id
1 'polypeptide(L)'
;MLETFARELRSGEAADLTRAARRAQAVAFLALALPGLPLGGLYLLTRPAPLHLPWAAGLAGVAALLALIVLRLAGMAARGGGQPPSRPALTAAIQGGAAPAVPFLLGCAFLGQPAVLALLCGVAALALVLAWTSVPRWVRAATARGV
;
A
#
# COMPACT_ATOMS: atom_id res chain seq x y z
N MET A 1 -18.84 -10.88 3.46
CA MET A 1 -17.97 -9.73 3.05
C MET A 1 -17.83 -9.62 1.53
N LEU A 2 -17.60 -10.72 0.80
CA LEU A 2 -17.50 -10.75 -0.67
C LEU A 2 -18.81 -10.39 -1.39
N GLU A 3 -19.98 -10.78 -0.88
CA GLU A 3 -21.28 -10.43 -1.50
C GLU A 3 -21.61 -8.95 -1.39
N THR A 4 -21.24 -8.30 -0.28
CA THR A 4 -21.38 -6.85 -0.10
C THR A 4 -20.47 -6.11 -1.08
N PHE A 5 -19.24 -6.58 -1.24
CA PHE A 5 -18.29 -6.11 -2.25
C PHE A 5 -18.82 -6.25 -3.68
N ALA A 6 -19.38 -7.41 -4.02
CA ALA A 6 -19.97 -7.65 -5.34
C ALA A 6 -21.22 -6.82 -5.59
N ARG A 7 -21.91 -6.36 -4.54
CA ARG A 7 -23.06 -5.45 -4.62
C ARG A 7 -22.61 -4.00 -4.81
N GLU A 8 -21.64 -3.55 -4.01
CA GLU A 8 -20.97 -2.24 -4.11
C GLU A 8 -20.27 -2.05 -5.48
N LEU A 9 -19.76 -3.12 -6.09
CA LEU A 9 -19.18 -3.10 -7.44
C LEU A 9 -20.22 -3.05 -8.57
N ARG A 10 -21.45 -3.52 -8.29
CA ARG A 10 -22.56 -3.55 -9.27
C ARG A 10 -23.44 -2.30 -9.22
N SER A 11 -23.48 -1.58 -8.09
CA SER A 11 -24.25 -0.32 -7.99
C SER A 11 -23.66 0.77 -8.88
N GLY A 12 -22.35 0.74 -9.14
CA GLY A 12 -21.65 1.73 -9.96
C GLY A 12 -21.51 3.10 -9.30
N GLU A 13 -22.00 3.25 -8.06
CA GLU A 13 -21.99 4.51 -7.35
C GLU A 13 -20.57 4.82 -6.82
N ALA A 14 -20.11 6.06 -7.00
CA ALA A 14 -18.74 6.44 -6.68
C ALA A 14 -18.39 6.27 -5.19
N ALA A 15 -19.38 6.42 -4.30
CA ALA A 15 -19.22 6.24 -2.86
C ALA A 15 -18.97 4.77 -2.49
N ASP A 16 -19.74 3.85 -3.08
CA ASP A 16 -19.60 2.40 -2.89
C ASP A 16 -18.27 1.89 -3.43
N LEU A 17 -17.89 2.33 -4.64
CA LEU A 17 -16.60 1.99 -5.24
C LEU A 17 -15.42 2.48 -4.39
N THR A 18 -15.53 3.66 -3.76
CA THR A 18 -14.50 4.19 -2.86
C THR A 18 -14.36 3.34 -1.59
N ARG A 19 -15.48 2.89 -1.01
CA ARG A 19 -15.47 2.04 0.19
C ARG A 19 -14.90 0.65 -0.12
N ALA A 20 -15.31 0.06 -1.25
CA ALA A 20 -14.76 -1.20 -1.75
C ALA A 20 -13.24 -1.09 -2.02
N ALA A 21 -12.80 -0.02 -2.69
CA ALA A 21 -11.40 0.23 -2.98
C ALA A 21 -10.55 0.37 -1.69
N ARG A 22 -11.04 1.11 -0.69
CA ARG A 22 -10.35 1.23 0.61
C ARG A 22 -10.20 -0.11 1.33
N ARG A 23 -11.26 -0.93 1.33
CA ARG A 23 -11.20 -2.28 1.89
C ARG A 23 -10.21 -3.17 1.12
N ALA A 24 -10.20 -3.11 -0.21
CA ALA A 24 -9.26 -3.87 -1.03
C ALA A 24 -7.82 -3.45 -0.76
N GLN A 25 -7.56 -2.14 -0.61
CA GLN A 25 -6.25 -1.62 -0.23
C GLN A 25 -5.80 -2.14 1.14
N ALA A 26 -6.69 -2.13 2.14
CA ALA A 26 -6.39 -2.63 3.49
C ALA A 26 -6.06 -4.13 3.47
N VAL A 27 -6.84 -4.92 2.74
CA VAL A 27 -6.60 -6.37 2.59
C VAL A 27 -5.28 -6.63 1.85
N ALA A 28 -4.98 -5.89 0.78
CA ALA A 28 -3.73 -6.00 0.05
C ALA A 28 -2.52 -5.66 0.93
N PHE A 29 -2.61 -4.58 1.71
CA PHE A 29 -1.57 -4.23 2.69
C PHE A 29 -1.39 -5.34 3.73
N LEU A 30 -2.47 -5.82 4.35
CA LEU A 30 -2.39 -6.88 5.37
C LEU A 30 -1.81 -8.17 4.81
N ALA A 31 -2.22 -8.59 3.60
CA ALA A 31 -1.71 -9.79 2.95
C ALA A 31 -0.19 -9.72 2.70
N LEU A 32 0.33 -8.53 2.40
CA LEU A 32 1.77 -8.31 2.21
C LEU A 32 2.51 -8.13 3.54
N ALA A 33 1.91 -7.46 4.52
CA ALA A 33 2.53 -7.07 5.77
C ALA A 33 2.56 -8.19 6.82
N LEU A 34 1.50 -9.01 6.93
CA LEU A 34 1.40 -10.09 7.91
C LEU A 34 2.61 -11.03 7.92
N PRO A 35 3.08 -11.57 6.77
CA PRO A 35 4.22 -12.48 6.77
C PRO A 35 5.54 -11.82 7.19
N GLY A 36 5.64 -10.49 7.17
CA GLY A 36 6.84 -9.76 7.59
C GLY A 36 7.15 -9.84 9.08
N LEU A 37 6.12 -9.91 9.93
CA LEU A 37 6.30 -10.01 11.39
C LEU A 37 6.98 -11.33 11.82
N PRO A 38 6.50 -12.52 11.43
CA PRO A 38 7.19 -13.76 11.78
C PRO A 38 8.57 -13.85 11.12
N LEU A 39 8.76 -13.32 9.90
CA LEU A 39 10.07 -13.24 9.25
C LEU A 39 11.05 -12.37 10.03
N GLY A 40 10.63 -11.18 10.50
CA GLY A 40 11.44 -10.31 11.34
C GLY A 40 11.76 -10.95 12.69
N GLY A 41 10.81 -11.67 13.28
CA GLY A 41 11.00 -12.47 14.49
C GLY A 41 12.05 -13.57 14.31
N LEU A 42 12.00 -14.30 13.20
CA LEU A 42 13.03 -15.30 12.86
C LEU A 42 14.39 -14.64 12.61
N TYR A 43 14.41 -13.47 11.98
CA TYR A 43 15.64 -12.73 11.72
C TYR A 43 16.32 -12.26 13.01
N LEU A 44 15.58 -11.89 14.05
CA LEU A 44 16.14 -11.57 15.38
C LEU A 44 16.98 -12.71 15.98
N LEU A 45 16.63 -13.97 15.69
CA LEU A 45 17.39 -15.14 16.17
C LEU A 45 18.81 -15.17 15.60
N THR A 46 19.04 -14.52 14.44
CA THR A 46 20.36 -14.44 13.80
C THR A 46 21.26 -13.36 14.39
N ARG A 47 20.78 -12.58 15.37
CA ARG A 47 21.50 -11.43 15.99
C ARG A 47 22.14 -10.51 14.94
N PRO A 48 21.33 -9.88 14.07
CA PRO A 48 21.84 -9.07 12.99
C PRO A 48 22.68 -7.89 13.50
N ALA A 49 23.75 -7.57 12.77
CA ALA A 49 24.61 -6.44 13.09
C ALA A 49 23.80 -5.11 13.06
N PRO A 50 24.06 -4.18 13.98
CA PRO A 50 23.37 -2.90 14.01
C PRO A 50 23.66 -2.08 12.75
N LEU A 51 22.65 -1.38 12.25
CA LEU A 51 22.77 -0.57 11.04
C LEU A 51 23.15 0.84 11.47
N HIS A 52 24.23 1.40 10.90
CA HIS A 52 24.61 2.76 11.20
C HIS A 52 23.57 3.76 10.68
N LEU A 53 23.38 4.86 11.41
CA LEU A 53 22.36 5.88 11.11
C LEU A 53 22.36 6.42 9.67
N PRO A 54 23.50 6.74 9.01
CA PRO A 54 23.47 7.20 7.62
C PRO A 54 22.95 6.13 6.65
N TRP A 55 23.24 4.85 6.90
CA TRP A 55 22.71 3.75 6.11
C TRP A 55 21.21 3.55 6.34
N ALA A 56 20.73 3.73 7.57
CA ALA A 56 19.31 3.71 7.89
C ALA A 56 18.55 4.83 7.15
N ALA A 57 19.12 6.04 7.10
CA ALA A 57 18.55 7.16 6.36
C ALA A 57 18.52 6.90 4.86
N GLY A 58 19.62 6.37 4.29
CA GLY A 58 19.66 5.97 2.88
C GLY A 58 18.60 4.92 2.54
N LEU A 59 18.45 3.91 3.40
CA LEU A 59 17.45 2.86 3.25
C LEU A 59 16.01 3.39 3.32
N ALA A 60 15.73 4.29 4.27
CA ALA A 60 14.44 4.95 4.37
C ALA A 60 14.13 5.80 3.13
N GLY A 61 15.14 6.49 2.58
CA GLY A 61 15.03 7.24 1.32
C GLY A 61 14.68 6.33 0.13
N VAL A 62 15.35 5.19 -0.01
CA VAL A 62 15.04 4.19 -1.04
C VAL A 62 13.63 3.62 -0.86
N ALA A 63 13.25 3.27 0.37
CA ALA A 63 11.91 2.76 0.66
C ALA A 63 10.82 3.79 0.34
N ALA A 64 11.04 5.06 0.67
CA ALA A 64 10.14 6.16 0.31
C ALA A 64 10.03 6.33 -1.22
N LEU A 65 11.16 6.30 -1.94
CA LEU A 65 11.17 6.39 -3.40
C LEU A 65 10.37 5.23 -4.04
N LEU A 66 10.58 4.00 -3.57
CA LEU A 66 9.82 2.84 -4.04
C LEU A 66 8.32 2.98 -3.76
N ALA A 67 7.94 3.44 -2.56
CA ALA A 67 6.54 3.70 -2.22
C ALA A 67 5.91 4.74 -3.15
N LEU A 68 6.63 5.82 -3.47
CA LEU A 68 6.19 6.85 -4.42
C LEU A 68 6.05 6.30 -5.85
N ILE A 69 6.97 5.45 -6.29
CA ILE A 69 6.89 4.78 -7.59
C ILE A 69 5.64 3.89 -7.66
N VAL A 70 5.37 3.10 -6.63
CA VAL A 70 4.17 2.26 -6.55
C VAL A 70 2.90 3.10 -6.55
N LEU A 71 2.85 4.20 -5.82
CA LEU A 71 1.72 5.16 -5.86
C LEU A 71 1.52 5.77 -7.25
N ARG A 72 2.62 6.09 -7.95
CA ARG A 72 2.56 6.61 -9.32
C ARG A 72 2.02 5.54 -10.27
N LEU A 73 2.48 4.30 -10.16
CA LEU A 73 2.00 3.16 -10.95
C LEU A 73 0.52 2.90 -10.70
N ALA A 74 0.07 2.91 -9.44
CA ALA A 74 -1.35 2.81 -9.08
C ALA A 74 -2.19 3.93 -9.73
N GLY A 75 -1.67 5.16 -9.71
CA GLY A 75 -2.31 6.30 -10.38
C GLY A 75 -2.34 6.20 -11.91
N MET A 76 -1.42 5.46 -12.54
CA MET A 76 -1.45 5.15 -13.97
C MET A 76 -2.40 3.97 -14.27
N ALA A 77 -2.47 2.97 -13.38
CA ALA A 77 -3.41 1.85 -13.51
C ALA A 77 -4.88 2.32 -13.40
N ALA A 78 -5.17 3.26 -12.49
CA ALA A 78 -6.47 3.93 -12.41
C ALA A 78 -6.84 4.67 -13.71
N ARG A 79 -5.83 4.97 -14.52
CA ARG A 79 -5.92 5.65 -15.80
C ARG A 79 -5.82 4.70 -17.01
N GLY A 80 -5.94 3.39 -16.85
CA GLY A 80 -6.04 2.46 -17.99
C GLY A 80 -7.41 2.55 -18.68
N GLY A 81 -7.45 2.59 -20.01
CA GLY A 81 -8.70 2.61 -20.80
C GLY A 81 -9.15 1.21 -21.24
N GLY A 82 -10.46 1.06 -21.52
CA GLY A 82 -11.03 -0.14 -22.17
C GLY A 82 -11.63 -1.21 -21.24
N GLN A 83 -11.78 -0.93 -19.95
CA GLN A 83 -12.37 -1.86 -18.97
C GLN A 83 -13.46 -1.17 -18.15
N PRO A 84 -14.44 -1.92 -17.60
CA PRO A 84 -15.44 -1.34 -16.72
C PRO A 84 -14.77 -0.61 -15.54
N PRO A 85 -15.29 0.56 -15.13
CA PRO A 85 -14.62 1.50 -14.21
C PRO A 85 -14.28 0.91 -12.83
N SER A 86 -14.97 -0.17 -12.43
CA SER A 86 -14.67 -0.93 -11.23
C SER A 86 -13.29 -1.60 -11.24
N ARG A 87 -12.83 -2.10 -12.39
CA ARG A 87 -11.58 -2.88 -12.54
C ARG A 87 -10.28 -2.04 -12.42
N PRO A 88 -10.14 -0.88 -13.09
CA PRO A 88 -8.96 -0.02 -12.91
C PRO A 88 -8.93 0.63 -11.52
N ALA A 89 -10.08 0.97 -10.94
CA ALA A 89 -10.15 1.49 -9.56
C ALA A 89 -9.69 0.45 -8.53
N LEU A 90 -10.14 -0.80 -8.66
CA LEU A 90 -9.74 -1.88 -7.75
C LEU A 90 -8.25 -2.23 -7.91
N THR A 91 -7.76 -2.29 -9.15
CA THR A 91 -6.34 -2.54 -9.45
C THR A 91 -5.46 -1.47 -8.82
N ALA A 92 -5.81 -0.19 -8.99
CA ALA A 92 -5.09 0.92 -8.38
C ALA A 92 -5.11 0.84 -6.85
N ALA A 93 -6.23 0.44 -6.25
CA ALA A 93 -6.33 0.30 -4.80
C ALA A 93 -5.47 -0.85 -4.25
N ILE A 94 -5.46 -2.01 -4.93
CA ILE A 94 -4.60 -3.15 -4.57
C ILE A 94 -3.12 -2.76 -4.70
N GLN A 95 -2.72 -2.13 -5.82
CA GLN A 95 -1.35 -1.64 -5.99
C GLN A 95 -0.98 -0.56 -4.97
N GLY A 96 -1.93 0.33 -4.63
CA GLY A 96 -1.75 1.33 -3.58
C GLY A 96 -1.48 0.70 -2.20
N GLY A 97 -2.00 -0.50 -1.93
CA GLY A 97 -1.71 -1.27 -0.72
C GLY A 97 -0.26 -1.77 -0.63
N ALA A 98 0.42 -1.92 -1.76
CA ALA A 98 1.83 -2.34 -1.79
C ALA A 98 2.80 -1.20 -1.42
N ALA A 99 2.41 0.07 -1.61
CA ALA A 99 3.24 1.23 -1.29
C ALA A 99 3.67 1.30 0.19
N PRO A 100 2.76 1.13 1.18
CA PRO A 100 3.16 1.05 2.59
C PRO A 100 3.74 -0.32 2.99
N ALA A 101 3.48 -1.39 2.23
CA ALA A 101 3.96 -2.73 2.57
C ALA A 101 5.48 -2.84 2.51
N VAL A 102 6.12 -2.25 1.49
CA VAL A 102 7.59 -2.27 1.33
C VAL A 102 8.32 -1.68 2.55
N PRO A 103 8.11 -0.41 2.93
CA PRO A 103 8.77 0.17 4.11
C PRO A 103 8.40 -0.55 5.41
N PHE A 104 7.18 -1.07 5.53
CA PHE A 104 6.78 -1.84 6.72
C PHE A 104 7.55 -3.16 6.83
N LEU A 105 7.66 -3.93 5.75
CA LEU A 105 8.43 -5.17 5.71
C LEU A 105 9.91 -4.94 6.00
N LEU A 106 10.48 -3.87 5.45
CA LEU A 106 11.82 -3.43 5.79
C LEU A 106 11.93 -3.09 7.28
N GLY A 107 10.97 -2.37 7.85
CA GLY A 107 10.89 -2.07 9.28
C GLY A 107 10.93 -3.33 10.15
N CYS A 108 10.17 -4.37 9.78
CA CYS A 108 10.16 -5.66 10.47
C CYS A 108 11.53 -6.34 10.51
N ALA A 109 12.38 -6.16 9.49
CA ALA A 109 13.75 -6.69 9.50
C ALA A 109 14.65 -6.00 10.56
N PHE A 110 14.28 -4.79 11.00
CA PHE A 110 15.02 -4.03 12.01
C PHE A 110 14.31 -3.97 13.36
N LEU A 111 13.52 -5.00 13.71
CA LEU A 111 12.85 -5.10 15.02
C LEU A 111 13.80 -4.93 16.22
N GLY A 112 15.07 -5.33 16.08
CA GLY A 112 16.10 -5.18 17.10
C GLY A 112 16.67 -3.75 17.25
N GLN A 113 16.26 -2.81 16.38
CA GLN A 113 16.75 -1.43 16.35
C GLN A 113 15.57 -0.45 16.32
N PRO A 114 15.06 -0.03 17.50
CA PRO A 114 13.79 0.70 17.60
C PRO A 114 13.79 2.02 16.82
N ALA A 115 14.93 2.70 16.70
CA ALA A 115 15.04 3.93 15.93
C ALA A 115 14.84 3.68 14.41
N VAL A 116 15.45 2.63 13.87
CA VAL A 116 15.33 2.27 12.44
C VAL A 116 13.91 1.74 12.15
N LEU A 117 13.37 0.94 13.06
CA LEU A 117 11.98 0.49 13.01
C LEU A 117 11.01 1.68 12.98
N ALA A 118 11.15 2.64 13.91
CA ALA A 118 10.28 3.81 13.97
C ALA A 118 10.37 4.66 12.69
N LEU A 119 11.58 4.85 12.15
CA LEU A 119 11.79 5.59 10.90
C LEU A 119 11.05 4.92 9.73
N LEU A 120 11.24 3.61 9.54
CA LEU A 120 10.64 2.86 8.44
C LEU A 120 9.12 2.69 8.59
N CYS A 121 8.64 2.45 9.81
CA CYS A 121 7.20 2.45 10.12
C CYS A 121 6.58 3.83 9.90
N GLY A 122 7.30 4.93 10.19
CA GLY A 122 6.87 6.29 9.88
C GLY A 122 6.70 6.52 8.38
N VAL A 123 7.66 6.06 7.57
CA VAL A 123 7.56 6.10 6.10
C VAL A 123 6.37 5.26 5.61
N ALA A 124 6.16 4.06 6.18
CA ALA A 124 5.03 3.21 5.85
C ALA A 124 3.69 3.88 6.19
N ALA A 125 3.58 4.52 7.36
CA ALA A 125 2.38 5.25 7.77
C ALA A 125 2.09 6.42 6.82
N LEU A 126 3.12 7.19 6.43
CA LEU A 126 2.97 8.28 5.46
C LEU A 126 2.49 7.75 4.10
N ALA A 127 3.09 6.67 3.60
CA ALA A 127 2.69 6.03 2.36
C ALA A 127 1.24 5.49 2.42
N LEU A 128 0.83 4.94 3.56
CA LEU A 128 -0.54 4.47 3.78
C LEU A 128 -1.53 5.63 3.73
N VAL A 129 -1.24 6.76 4.39
CA VAL A 129 -2.07 7.96 4.36
C VAL A 129 -2.17 8.53 2.94
N LEU A 130 -1.05 8.61 2.21
CA LEU A 130 -1.03 9.07 0.82
C LEU A 130 -1.85 8.15 -0.10
N ALA A 131 -1.72 6.83 0.07
CA ALA A 131 -2.52 5.86 -0.66
C ALA A 131 -4.01 6.02 -0.35
N TRP A 132 -4.36 6.10 0.94
CA TRP A 132 -5.74 6.19 1.42
C TRP A 132 -6.47 7.45 0.95
N THR A 133 -5.78 8.60 0.97
CA THR A 133 -6.30 9.88 0.47
C THR A 133 -6.36 9.94 -1.06
N SER A 134 -5.57 9.10 -1.76
CA SER A 134 -5.58 9.01 -3.23
C SER A 134 -6.73 8.17 -3.80
N VAL A 135 -7.32 7.25 -3.01
CA VAL A 135 -8.40 6.35 -3.47
C VAL A 135 -9.57 7.09 -4.13
N PRO A 136 -10.17 8.13 -3.55
CA PRO A 136 -11.30 8.84 -4.17
C PRO A 136 -10.91 9.48 -5.51
N ARG A 137 -9.65 9.89 -5.67
CA ARG A 137 -9.14 10.44 -6.93
C ARG A 137 -9.01 9.36 -8.00
N TRP A 138 -8.55 8.16 -7.62
CA TRP A 138 -8.48 7.02 -8.54
C TRP A 138 -9.87 6.54 -9.00
N VAL A 139 -10.83 6.50 -8.09
CA VAL A 139 -12.23 6.14 -8.41
C VAL A 139 -12.87 7.16 -9.36
N ARG A 140 -12.67 8.46 -9.11
CA ARG A 140 -13.14 9.52 -10.03
C ARG A 140 -12.48 9.41 -11.42
N ALA A 141 -11.17 9.15 -11.47
CA ALA A 141 -10.45 9.01 -12.74
C ALA A 141 -10.92 7.79 -13.56
N ALA A 142 -11.30 6.70 -12.88
CA ALA A 142 -11.82 5.50 -13.52
C ALA A 142 -13.26 5.68 -14.02
N THR A 143 -14.13 6.32 -13.23
CA THR A 143 -15.54 6.55 -13.58
C THR A 143 -15.71 7.56 -14.71
N ALA A 144 -14.91 8.63 -14.74
CA ALA A 144 -14.93 9.64 -15.79
C ALA A 144 -14.59 9.13 -17.21
N ARG A 145 -14.16 7.87 -17.35
CA ARG A 145 -13.85 7.21 -18.64
C ARG A 145 -14.70 6.00 -18.95
N GLY A 146 -15.58 5.60 -18.04
CA GLY A 146 -16.59 4.56 -18.28
C GLY A 146 -17.91 5.11 -18.83
N VAL A 147 -18.04 6.43 -18.94
CA VAL A 147 -19.09 7.17 -19.65
C VAL A 147 -18.56 7.55 -21.02
#